data_AF-A0A9N8PM30-F1
#
_entry.id   AF-A0A9N8PM30-F1
#
_cell.length_a   1.000
_cell.length_b   1.000
_cell.length_c   1.000
_cell.angle_alpha   90.00
_cell.angle_beta   90.00
_cell.angle_gamma   90.00
#
_symmetry.space_group_name_H-M   'P 1'
#
loop_
_entity.id
_entity.type
_entity.pdbx_description
1 polymer ?
#
loop_
_entity_poly.entity_id
_entity_poly.type
_entity_poly.pdbx_seq_one_letter_code
_entity_poly.pdbx_strand_id
1 'polypeptide(L)'
;MSASADVLAQAKVEIDLAAIPEGKNVIIKWRGKPVFVRHRTADEIKEAEDAKWESLRDPQPDSDRVKKPEWLVMLGTFFYRPN
;
A
#
# COMPACT_ATOMS: atom_id res chain seq x y z
N MET A 1 27.72 9.66 -7.02
CA MET A 1 27.85 8.21 -6.77
C MET A 1 26.55 7.55 -7.20
N SER A 2 26.58 6.72 -8.25
CA SER A 2 25.42 5.98 -8.75
C SER A 2 25.22 4.68 -7.95
N ALA A 3 23.98 4.24 -7.79
CA ALA A 3 23.68 2.97 -7.11
C ALA A 3 24.31 1.78 -7.86
N SER A 4 24.87 0.83 -7.10
CA SER A 4 25.48 -0.38 -7.63
C SER A 4 24.43 -1.37 -8.16
N ALA A 5 24.82 -2.26 -9.07
CA ALA A 5 23.89 -3.12 -9.83
C ALA A 5 23.05 -4.07 -8.94
N ASP A 6 23.60 -4.47 -7.80
CA ASP A 6 22.94 -5.24 -6.74
C ASP A 6 21.79 -4.46 -6.06
N VAL A 7 21.95 -3.14 -5.89
CA VAL A 7 20.89 -2.25 -5.36
C VAL A 7 19.78 -2.04 -6.40
N LEU A 8 20.14 -2.03 -7.69
CA LEU A 8 19.17 -1.99 -8.78
C LEU A 8 18.43 -3.32 -8.96
N ALA A 9 19.08 -4.46 -8.72
CA ALA A 9 18.44 -5.78 -8.75
C ALA A 9 17.41 -5.94 -7.62
N GLN A 10 17.65 -5.37 -6.43
CA GLN A 10 16.67 -5.29 -5.35
C GLN A 10 15.54 -4.27 -5.58
N ALA A 11 15.53 -3.57 -6.72
CA ALA A 11 14.53 -2.53 -6.98
C ALA A 11 13.13 -3.07 -7.25
N LYS A 12 12.99 -4.33 -7.69
CA LYS A 12 11.71 -4.93 -8.04
C LYS A 12 11.46 -6.17 -7.18
N VAL A 13 10.25 -6.25 -6.61
CA VAL A 13 9.75 -7.45 -5.92
C VAL A 13 8.47 -7.84 -6.62
N GLU A 14 8.42 -9.08 -7.09
CA GLU A 14 7.22 -9.68 -7.64
C GLU A 14 6.51 -10.43 -6.52
N ILE A 15 5.23 -10.13 -6.33
CA ILE A 15 4.39 -10.76 -5.33
C ILE A 15 3.31 -11.50 -6.07
N ASP A 16 3.17 -12.78 -5.78
CA ASP A 16 2.05 -13.56 -6.30
C ASP A 16 0.76 -13.14 -5.57
N LEU A 17 -0.12 -12.48 -6.32
CA LEU A 17 -1.43 -12.03 -5.85
C LEU A 17 -2.39 -13.21 -5.63
N ALA A 18 -2.21 -14.33 -6.35
CA ALA A 18 -3.08 -15.50 -6.21
C ALA A 18 -2.88 -16.22 -4.87
N ALA A 19 -1.70 -16.07 -4.27
CA ALA A 19 -1.37 -16.65 -2.97
C ALA A 19 -1.97 -15.88 -1.78
N ILE A 20 -2.59 -14.71 -2.00
CA ILE A 20 -3.12 -13.84 -0.94
C ILE A 20 -4.66 -13.93 -0.90
N PRO A 21 -5.23 -14.61 0.11
CA PRO A 21 -6.67 -14.66 0.31
C PRO A 21 -7.28 -13.28 0.57
N GLU A 22 -8.53 -13.10 0.16
CA GLU A 22 -9.32 -11.91 0.47
C GLU A 22 -9.40 -11.67 2.00
N GLY A 23 -9.28 -10.41 2.43
CA GLY A 23 -9.28 -10.01 3.83
C GLY A 23 -7.94 -10.21 4.57
N LYS A 24 -6.91 -10.78 3.94
CA LYS A 24 -5.58 -10.96 4.56
C LYS A 24 -4.60 -9.84 4.21
N ASN A 25 -3.68 -9.64 5.15
CA ASN A 25 -2.55 -8.73 5.04
C ASN A 25 -1.25 -9.51 4.89
N VAL A 26 -0.41 -9.07 3.96
CA VAL A 26 0.95 -9.55 3.81
C VAL A 26 1.89 -8.38 4.03
N ILE A 27 2.96 -8.62 4.78
CA ILE A 27 4.02 -7.66 5.02
C ILE A 27 5.26 -8.19 4.33
N ILE A 28 5.80 -7.42 3.39
CA ILE A 28 7.05 -7.74 2.72
C ILE A 28 8.09 -6.65 3.00
N LYS A 29 9.36 -7.00 2.90
CA LYS A 29 10.46 -6.03 3.00
C LYS A 29 10.90 -5.65 1.58
N TRP A 30 10.69 -4.40 1.18
CA TRP A 30 11.12 -3.86 -0.11
C TRP A 30 12.08 -2.69 0.09
N ARG A 31 13.29 -2.79 -0.48
CA ARG A 31 14.36 -1.76 -0.38
C ARG A 31 14.63 -1.32 1.06
N GLY A 32 14.61 -2.26 2.00
CA GLY A 32 14.83 -1.99 3.43
C GLY A 32 13.64 -1.39 4.18
N LYS A 33 12.52 -1.08 3.51
CA LYS A 33 11.28 -0.58 4.11
C LYS A 33 10.20 -1.66 4.12
N PRO A 34 9.34 -1.72 5.14
CA PRO A 34 8.17 -2.59 5.10
C PRO A 34 7.17 -2.07 4.06
N VAL A 35 6.60 -2.97 3.26
CA VAL A 35 5.46 -2.71 2.37
C VAL A 35 4.33 -3.62 2.82
N PHE A 36 3.17 -3.02 3.02
CA PHE A 36 1.93 -3.68 3.35
C PHE A 36 1.13 -3.92 2.07
N VAL A 37 0.69 -5.16 1.86
CA VAL A 37 -0.22 -5.54 0.79
C VAL A 37 -1.44 -6.15 1.43
N ARG A 38 -2.60 -5.52 1.25
CA ARG A 38 -3.89 -6.02 1.72
C ARG A 38 -4.77 -6.36 0.52
N HIS A 39 -5.33 -7.55 0.53
CA HIS A 39 -6.42 -7.92 -0.35
C HIS A 39 -7.72 -7.51 0.36
N ARG A 40 -8.33 -6.41 -0.08
CA ARG A 40 -9.54 -5.84 0.55
C ARG A 40 -10.77 -6.63 0.11
N THR A 41 -11.76 -6.70 0.99
CA THR A 41 -13.08 -7.21 0.64
C THR A 41 -13.93 -6.11 -0.01
N ALA A 42 -15.00 -6.50 -0.70
CA ALA A 42 -15.95 -5.54 -1.28
C ALA A 42 -16.53 -4.57 -0.24
N ASP A 43 -16.80 -5.04 0.97
CA ASP A 43 -17.32 -4.22 2.07
C ASP A 43 -16.29 -3.17 2.53
N GLU A 44 -15.01 -3.53 2.63
CA GLU A 44 -13.94 -2.60 3.01
C GLU A 44 -13.69 -1.53 1.94
N ILE A 45 -13.81 -1.88 0.66
CA ILE A 45 -13.69 -0.93 -0.45
C ILE A 45 -14.81 0.09 -0.35
N LYS A 46 -16.04 -0.37 -0.15
CA LYS A 46 -17.21 0.52 -0.02
C LYS A 46 -17.08 1.44 1.19
N GLU A 47 -16.67 0.92 2.34
CA GLU A 47 -16.44 1.73 3.54
C GLU A 47 -15.37 2.82 3.30
N ALA A 48 -14.30 2.49 2.57
CA ALA A 48 -13.24 3.45 2.24
C ALA A 48 -13.70 4.53 1.25
N GLU A 49 -14.53 4.18 0.27
CA GLU A 49 -15.11 5.11 -0.70
C GLU A 49 -16.18 6.03 -0.07
N ASP A 50 -16.98 5.50 0.86
CA ASP A 50 -18.03 6.23 1.59
C ASP A 50 -17.46 7.15 2.70
N ALA A 51 -16.17 6.99 3.04
CA ALA A 51 -15.54 7.78 4.09
C ALA A 51 -15.42 9.26 3.69
N LYS A 52 -15.68 10.18 4.65
CA LYS A 52 -15.54 11.64 4.44
C LYS A 52 -14.07 12.08 4.42
N TRP A 53 -13.37 11.74 3.34
CA TRP A 53 -11.94 12.01 3.14
C TRP A 53 -11.60 13.51 3.18
N GLU A 54 -12.55 14.39 2.82
CA GLU A 54 -12.40 15.86 2.87
C GLU A 54 -12.14 16.40 4.29
N SER A 55 -12.61 15.67 5.31
CA SER A 55 -12.45 16.07 6.72
C SER A 55 -11.15 15.57 7.35
N LEU A 56 -10.37 14.78 6.61
CA LEU A 56 -9.11 14.22 7.10
C LEU A 56 -7.98 15.25 7.01
N ARG A 57 -6.94 15.06 7.84
CA ARG A 57 -5.74 15.93 7.86
C ARG A 57 -5.02 15.97 6.50
N ASP A 58 -5.09 14.88 5.75
CA ASP A 58 -4.56 14.75 4.39
C ASP A 58 -5.69 14.27 3.47
N PRO A 59 -6.44 15.19 2.84
CA PRO A 59 -7.59 14.83 2.03
C PRO A 59 -7.15 14.18 0.73
N GLN A 60 -7.41 12.88 0.61
CA GLN A 60 -7.10 12.12 -0.60
C GLN A 60 -8.17 11.04 -0.81
N PRO A 61 -8.83 10.98 -1.98
CA PRO A 61 -9.82 9.95 -2.28
C PRO A 61 -9.14 8.58 -2.46
N ASP A 62 -9.88 7.49 -2.17
CA ASP A 62 -9.33 6.13 -2.29
C ASP A 62 -8.91 5.81 -3.73
N SER A 63 -9.65 6.31 -4.72
CA SER A 63 -9.33 6.15 -6.15
C SER A 63 -7.96 6.70 -6.56
N ASP A 64 -7.44 7.69 -5.84
CA ASP A 64 -6.10 8.24 -6.10
C ASP A 64 -5.01 7.48 -5.33
N ARG A 65 -5.40 6.71 -4.30
CA ARG A 65 -4.50 5.90 -3.46
C ARG A 65 -4.26 4.51 -4.04
N VAL A 66 -5.26 3.95 -4.71
CA VAL A 66 -5.21 2.60 -5.28
C VAL A 66 -5.44 2.61 -6.78
N LYS A 67 -4.73 1.74 -7.51
CA LYS A 67 -4.98 1.51 -8.94
C LYS A 67 -6.03 0.43 -9.19
N LYS A 68 -6.14 -0.49 -8.24
CA LYS A 68 -7.03 -1.65 -8.24
C LYS A 68 -7.70 -1.69 -6.87
N PRO A 69 -9.03 -1.50 -6.78
CA PRO A 69 -9.72 -1.35 -5.50
C PRO A 69 -9.56 -2.58 -4.58
N GLU A 70 -9.42 -3.77 -5.14
CA GLU A 70 -9.18 -5.00 -4.39
C GLU A 70 -7.77 -5.08 -3.75
N TRP A 71 -6.80 -4.30 -4.25
CA TRP A 71 -5.42 -4.31 -3.77
C TRP A 71 -5.00 -2.99 -3.14
N LEU A 72 -4.85 -3.00 -1.82
CA LEU A 72 -4.27 -1.88 -1.08
C LEU A 72 -2.78 -2.15 -0.82
N VAL A 73 -1.93 -1.40 -1.52
CA VAL A 73 -0.47 -1.46 -1.36
C VAL A 73 0.02 -0.17 -0.71
N MET A 74 0.60 -0.28 0.48
CA MET A 74 1.09 0.87 1.26
C MET A 74 2.53 0.67 1.68
N LEU A 75 3.31 1.76 1.63
CA LEU A 75 4.63 1.80 2.26
C LEU A 75 4.43 1.94 3.77
N GLY A 76 5.00 1.03 4.55
CA GLY A 76 4.99 1.05 6.01
C GLY A 76 5.89 2.11 6.64
N THR A 77 6.01 3.27 5.98
CA THR A 77 6.73 4.43 6.51
C THR A 77 5.69 5.36 7.12
N PHE A 78 5.60 5.37 8.45
CA PHE A 78 4.71 6.28 9.15
C PHE A 78 5.29 7.70 9.10
N PHE A 79 4.54 8.62 8.50
CA PHE A 79 4.86 10.04 8.53
C PHE A 79 4.41 10.62 9.87
N TYR A 80 5.35 10.78 10.79
CA TYR A 80 5.10 11.52 12.01
C TYR A 80 5.09 13.02 11.69
N ARG A 81 3.91 13.64 11.73
CA ARG A 81 3.77 15.11 11.71
C ARG A 81 3.33 15.58 13.10
N PRO A 82 4.19 16.26 13.87
CA PRO A 82 3.73 16.93 15.09
C PRO A 82 2.61 17.91 14.74
N ASN A 83 1.73 18.15 15.71
CA ASN A 83 0.51 18.93 15.55
C ASN A 83 0.83 20.40 15.26
#